data_AF-A0A197SKR7-F1
#
_entry.id   AF-A0A197SKR7-F1
#
_cell.length_a   1.000
_cell.length_b   1.000
_cell.length_c   1.000
_cell.angle_alpha   90.00
_cell.angle_beta   90.00
_cell.angle_gamma   90.00
#
_symmetry.space_group_name_H-M   'P 1'
#
loop_
_entity.id
_entity.type
_entity.pdbx_description
1 polymer ?
#
loop_
_entity_poly.entity_id
_entity_poly.type
_entity_poly.pdbx_seq_one_letter_code
_entity_poly.pdbx_strand_id
1 'polypeptide(L)'
;MHTITKKIIAGVGTAALALGCVVAAGPPAAADGKWCNNSVCIQTYDIGTYLGRVEVSVVNTNQPHRIRARVWTTNGWSANTKVEDVSAFRTYRDQAYPQRHFPAGTRLCAEGFRGDASVGLPCVTITG
;
A
#
# COMPACT_ATOMS: atom_id res chain seq x y z
N MET A 1 55.63 -27.96 12.39
CA MET A 1 54.84 -29.13 11.92
C MET A 1 54.16 -28.73 10.62
N HIS A 2 54.37 -29.51 9.57
CA HIS A 2 53.82 -29.35 8.23
C HIS A 2 52.28 -29.46 8.24
N THR A 3 51.58 -28.71 7.38
CA THR A 3 50.65 -29.25 6.37
C THR A 3 50.35 -28.17 5.34
N ILE A 4 50.89 -28.36 4.14
CA ILE A 4 50.43 -27.76 2.87
C ILE A 4 49.31 -28.68 2.38
N THR A 5 48.19 -28.15 1.84
CA THR A 5 47.55 -28.67 0.60
C THR A 5 46.40 -27.76 0.14
N LYS A 6 46.52 -27.30 -1.11
CA LYS A 6 45.59 -26.50 -1.91
C LYS A 6 44.31 -27.27 -2.26
N LYS A 7 43.21 -26.55 -2.56
CA LYS A 7 42.35 -26.82 -3.72
C LYS A 7 41.56 -25.57 -4.11
N ILE A 8 42.03 -24.92 -5.18
CA ILE A 8 41.23 -24.04 -6.03
C ILE A 8 40.55 -24.97 -7.05
N ILE A 9 39.22 -24.94 -7.13
CA ILE A 9 38.50 -25.44 -8.29
C ILE A 9 37.47 -24.37 -8.65
N ALA A 10 37.74 -23.67 -9.75
CA ALA A 10 36.76 -22.91 -10.50
C ALA A 10 35.84 -23.88 -11.25
N GLY A 11 34.54 -23.58 -11.30
CA GLY A 11 33.56 -24.35 -12.06
C GLY A 11 32.37 -23.46 -12.42
N VAL A 12 32.17 -23.26 -13.71
CA VAL A 12 31.29 -22.29 -14.37
C VAL A 12 29.81 -22.68 -14.29
N GLY A 13 28.97 -21.68 -14.00
CA GLY A 13 27.75 -21.36 -14.75
C GLY A 13 26.48 -22.20 -14.56
N THR A 14 25.43 -21.57 -14.04
CA THR A 14 24.07 -21.65 -14.58
C THR A 14 23.34 -20.34 -14.31
N ALA A 15 22.79 -19.76 -15.38
CA ALA A 15 21.89 -18.61 -15.32
C ALA A 15 20.47 -19.09 -14.94
N ALA A 16 19.76 -18.35 -14.10
CA ALA A 16 18.31 -18.23 -14.18
C ALA A 16 17.80 -17.07 -13.32
N LEU A 17 17.08 -16.16 -13.98
CA LEU A 17 16.24 -15.11 -13.39
C LEU A 17 15.28 -15.72 -12.35
N ALA A 18 15.27 -15.16 -11.14
CA ALA A 18 14.11 -15.26 -10.26
C ALA A 18 13.67 -13.83 -9.91
N LEU A 19 12.57 -13.47 -10.54
CA LEU A 19 11.75 -12.28 -10.38
C LEU A 19 11.66 -11.81 -8.93
N GLY A 20 11.62 -10.48 -8.79
CA GLY A 20 11.45 -9.79 -7.52
C GLY A 20 10.25 -10.32 -6.72
N CYS A 21 10.55 -11.02 -5.64
CA CYS A 21 9.64 -11.16 -4.52
C CYS A 21 9.98 -10.05 -3.52
N VAL A 22 9.48 -8.83 -3.78
CA VAL A 22 9.27 -7.89 -2.67
C VAL A 22 8.11 -8.46 -1.86
N VAL A 23 8.42 -9.41 -0.99
CA VAL A 23 7.51 -9.80 0.08
C VAL A 23 7.60 -8.69 1.11
N ALA A 24 6.83 -7.61 0.89
CA ALA A 24 6.42 -6.76 1.98
C ALA A 24 5.39 -7.53 2.82
N ALA A 25 5.82 -8.61 3.50
CA ALA A 25 5.11 -9.15 4.63
C ALA A 25 5.38 -8.21 5.80
N GLY A 26 4.75 -7.03 5.76
CA GLY A 26 4.53 -6.27 6.97
C GLY A 26 3.72 -7.12 7.94
N PRO A 27 3.90 -6.94 9.26
CA PRO A 27 3.12 -7.67 10.25
C PRO A 27 1.62 -7.57 9.90
N PRO A 28 0.85 -8.68 10.08
CA PRO A 28 -0.59 -8.69 9.83
C PRO A 28 -1.18 -7.57 10.66
N ALA A 29 -1.59 -6.52 9.97
CA ALA A 29 -2.03 -5.34 10.66
C ALA A 29 -3.50 -5.58 11.00
N ALA A 30 -3.80 -5.47 12.29
CA ALA A 30 -5.16 -5.31 12.76
C ALA A 30 -5.85 -4.22 11.92
N ALA A 31 -7.18 -4.24 11.82
CA ALA A 31 -7.92 -3.19 11.10
C ALA A 31 -7.74 -1.77 11.68
N ASP A 32 -6.86 -1.59 12.67
CA ASP A 32 -6.35 -0.31 13.14
C ASP A 32 -4.88 -0.21 12.72
N GLY A 33 -4.56 0.84 11.96
CA GLY A 33 -3.21 1.04 11.46
C GLY A 33 -3.15 2.03 10.31
N LYS A 34 -1.92 2.37 9.93
CA LYS A 34 -1.62 3.26 8.81
C LYS A 34 -0.64 2.57 7.87
N TRP A 35 -1.03 2.45 6.59
CA TRP A 35 -0.21 1.82 5.56
C TRP A 35 0.01 2.80 4.43
N CYS A 36 1.28 3.08 4.15
CA CYS A 36 1.71 4.07 3.18
C CYS A 36 2.54 3.43 2.07
N ASN A 37 2.45 3.99 0.88
CA ASN A 37 3.54 3.98 -0.08
C ASN A 37 4.13 5.39 -0.19
N ASN A 38 4.89 5.66 -1.26
CA ASN A 38 5.60 6.92 -1.41
C ASN A 38 4.70 8.16 -1.52
N SER A 39 3.44 8.01 -1.95
CA SER A 39 2.55 9.15 -2.20
C SER A 39 1.19 9.04 -1.52
N VAL A 40 0.76 7.85 -1.12
CA VAL A 40 -0.59 7.58 -0.62
C VAL A 40 -0.52 6.77 0.65
N CYS A 41 -1.32 7.16 1.66
CA CYS A 41 -1.53 6.36 2.86
C CYS A 41 -3.01 6.09 3.07
N ILE A 42 -3.32 4.88 3.54
CA ILE A 42 -4.59 4.51 4.14
C ILE A 42 -4.43 4.42 5.65
N GLN A 43 -5.45 4.85 6.37
CA GLN A 43 -5.53 4.71 7.82
C GLN A 43 -6.94 4.26 8.23
N THR A 44 -6.99 3.27 9.08
CA THR A 44 -8.24 2.75 9.65
C THR A 44 -8.12 2.76 11.17
N TYR A 45 -9.26 2.83 11.86
CA TYR A 45 -9.33 3.02 13.32
C TYR A 45 -10.16 1.91 14.01
N ASP A 46 -10.66 0.97 13.23
CA ASP A 46 -11.57 -0.07 13.67
C ASP A 46 -10.77 -1.34 14.03
N ILE A 47 -11.38 -2.31 14.70
CA ILE A 47 -10.72 -3.57 15.04
C ILE A 47 -11.43 -4.77 14.42
N GLY A 48 -10.67 -5.85 14.21
CA GLY A 48 -11.17 -7.08 13.61
C GLY A 48 -11.55 -6.93 12.14
N THR A 49 -12.79 -7.28 11.80
CA THR A 49 -13.30 -7.31 10.41
C THR A 49 -14.16 -6.13 10.01
N TYR A 50 -14.51 -5.27 10.96
CA TYR A 50 -15.36 -4.11 10.71
C TYR A 50 -14.53 -2.96 10.15
N LEU A 51 -15.03 -2.29 9.11
CA LEU A 51 -14.49 -1.01 8.66
C LEU A 51 -15.60 0.04 8.71
N GLY A 52 -15.52 0.92 9.70
CA GLY A 52 -16.40 2.07 9.88
C GLY A 52 -15.88 3.28 9.12
N ARG A 53 -14.59 3.57 9.26
CA ARG A 53 -13.94 4.74 8.62
C ARG A 53 -12.56 4.38 8.09
N VAL A 54 -12.35 4.68 6.80
CA VAL A 54 -11.06 4.59 6.13
C VAL A 54 -10.63 6.00 5.72
N GLU A 55 -9.60 6.52 6.36
CA GLU A 55 -8.95 7.76 5.93
C GLU A 55 -7.94 7.47 4.83
N VAL A 56 -7.93 8.33 3.81
CA VAL A 56 -6.92 8.31 2.76
C VAL A 56 -6.24 9.67 2.70
N SER A 57 -4.92 9.64 2.52
CA SER A 57 -4.12 10.83 2.32
C SER A 57 -3.25 10.69 1.08
N VAL A 58 -3.16 11.75 0.30
CA VAL A 58 -2.34 11.81 -0.92
C VAL A 58 -1.40 13.00 -0.81
N VAL A 59 -0.09 12.74 -0.80
CA VAL A 59 0.94 13.77 -0.73
C VAL A 59 0.99 14.50 -2.08
N ASN A 60 0.82 15.81 -2.05
CA ASN A 60 1.04 16.65 -3.23
C ASN A 60 2.51 17.06 -3.33
N THR A 61 2.94 17.39 -4.54
CA THR A 61 4.31 17.78 -4.86
C THR A 61 4.44 19.30 -5.00
N ASN A 62 5.44 19.74 -5.76
CA ASN A 62 5.87 21.12 -5.96
C ASN A 62 4.92 22.01 -6.78
N GLN A 63 3.74 21.53 -7.18
CA GLN A 63 2.76 22.34 -7.91
C GLN A 63 1.34 22.00 -7.45
N PRO A 64 0.37 22.92 -7.61
CA PRO A 64 -1.03 22.62 -7.34
C PRO A 64 -1.54 21.50 -8.24
N HIS A 65 -2.34 20.58 -7.68
CA HIS A 65 -3.01 19.54 -8.46
C HIS A 65 -4.44 19.39 -7.97
N ARG A 66 -5.32 19.03 -8.91
CA ARG A 66 -6.63 18.48 -8.58
C ARG A 66 -6.45 17.04 -8.11
N ILE A 67 -6.76 16.75 -6.85
CA ILE A 67 -6.52 15.46 -6.22
C ILE A 67 -7.85 14.78 -5.89
N ARG A 68 -7.88 13.46 -6.12
CA ARG A 68 -8.93 12.56 -5.66
C ARG A 68 -8.33 11.22 -5.27
N ALA A 69 -9.09 10.40 -4.58
CA ALA A 69 -8.72 9.04 -4.28
C ALA A 69 -9.90 8.09 -4.50
N ARG A 70 -9.58 6.81 -4.66
CA ARG A 70 -10.56 5.72 -4.71
C ARG A 70 -10.18 4.69 -3.68
N VAL A 71 -11.06 4.42 -2.73
CA VAL A 71 -10.90 3.33 -1.76
C VAL A 71 -11.72 2.15 -2.25
N TRP A 72 -11.16 0.95 -2.24
CA TRP A 72 -11.85 -0.24 -2.69
C TRP A 72 -11.35 -1.49 -1.97
N THR A 73 -12.16 -2.53 -2.04
CA THR A 73 -11.89 -3.83 -1.44
C THR A 73 -11.99 -4.91 -2.49
N THR A 74 -11.22 -5.99 -2.34
CA THR A 74 -11.23 -7.11 -3.30
C THR A 74 -12.56 -7.88 -3.30
N ASN A 75 -13.44 -7.67 -2.32
CA ASN A 75 -14.76 -8.28 -2.26
C ASN A 75 -15.89 -7.40 -2.85
N GLY A 76 -15.56 -6.32 -3.56
CA GLY A 76 -16.50 -5.58 -4.39
C GLY A 76 -17.05 -4.28 -3.80
N TRP A 77 -16.66 -3.87 -2.58
CA TRP A 77 -16.99 -2.51 -2.11
C TRP A 77 -15.98 -1.50 -2.65
N SER A 78 -16.46 -0.34 -3.11
CA SER A 78 -15.60 0.79 -3.45
C SER A 78 -16.31 2.12 -3.27
N ALA A 79 -15.55 3.17 -3.00
CA ALA A 79 -16.00 4.54 -2.90
C ALA A 79 -14.93 5.49 -3.47
N ASN A 80 -15.36 6.55 -4.13
CA ASN A 80 -14.49 7.66 -4.49
C ASN A 80 -14.57 8.71 -3.39
N THR A 81 -13.45 9.35 -3.10
CA THR A 81 -13.38 10.50 -2.21
C THR A 81 -13.71 11.78 -2.97
N LYS A 82 -13.87 12.89 -2.24
CA LYS A 82 -14.09 14.22 -2.83
C LYS A 82 -12.94 14.58 -3.78
N VAL A 83 -13.23 15.44 -4.74
CA VAL A 83 -12.21 16.02 -5.61
C VAL A 83 -11.88 17.42 -5.13
N GLU A 84 -10.60 17.71 -4.89
CA GLU A 84 -10.16 18.99 -4.31
C GLU A 84 -8.91 19.51 -5.03
N ASP A 85 -8.85 20.82 -5.31
CA ASP A 85 -7.63 21.47 -5.78
C ASP A 85 -6.71 21.74 -4.59
N VAL A 86 -5.59 21.02 -4.54
CA VAL A 86 -4.64 21.04 -3.44
C VAL A 86 -3.42 21.84 -3.85
N SER A 87 -3.06 22.84 -3.04
CA SER A 87 -1.87 23.66 -3.26
C SER A 87 -0.58 22.84 -3.14
N ALA A 88 0.52 23.40 -3.66
CA ALA A 88 1.83 22.77 -3.61
C ALA A 88 2.26 22.42 -2.17
N PHE A 89 2.93 21.27 -2.02
CA PHE A 89 3.46 20.75 -0.75
C PHE A 89 2.40 20.53 0.35
N ARG A 90 1.11 20.56 0.02
CA ARG A 90 0.03 20.18 0.93
C ARG A 90 -0.37 18.72 0.73
N THR A 91 -0.93 18.13 1.76
CA THR A 91 -1.45 16.75 1.70
C THR A 91 -2.96 16.81 1.58
N TYR A 92 -3.49 16.20 0.54
CA TYR A 92 -4.91 15.89 0.43
C TYR A 92 -5.29 14.90 1.52
N ARG A 93 -6.46 15.09 2.16
CA ARG A 93 -7.04 14.11 3.09
C ARG A 93 -8.54 14.04 2.89
N ASP A 94 -9.05 12.82 2.83
CA ASP A 94 -10.49 12.57 2.86
C ASP A 94 -10.79 11.19 3.43
N GLN A 95 -12.07 10.90 3.61
CA GLN A 95 -12.54 9.71 4.30
C GLN A 95 -13.54 8.94 3.44
N ALA A 96 -13.51 7.61 3.54
CA ALA A 96 -14.51 6.72 2.99
C ALA A 96 -15.13 5.90 4.13
N TYR A 97 -16.42 5.61 4.01
CA TYR A 97 -17.21 5.01 5.08
C TYR A 97 -17.85 3.70 4.61
N PRO A 98 -17.14 2.56 4.67
CA PRO A 98 -17.71 1.28 4.31
C PRO A 98 -18.87 0.87 5.24
N GLN A 99 -18.75 1.16 6.54
CA GLN A 99 -19.73 0.89 7.60
C GLN A 99 -20.24 -0.56 7.62
N ARG A 100 -19.35 -1.53 7.39
CA ARG A 100 -19.70 -2.95 7.30
C ARG A 100 -18.55 -3.87 7.68
N HIS A 101 -18.88 -5.13 7.95
CA HIS A 101 -17.90 -6.20 8.10
C HIS A 101 -17.42 -6.71 6.74
N PHE A 102 -16.15 -7.11 6.72
CA PHE A 102 -15.47 -7.74 5.60
C PHE A 102 -14.90 -9.09 6.02
N PRO A 103 -15.00 -10.14 5.19
CA PRO A 103 -14.35 -11.42 5.50
C PRO A 103 -12.84 -11.23 5.76
N ALA A 104 -12.29 -11.97 6.73
CA ALA A 104 -10.85 -12.04 6.91
C ALA A 104 -10.17 -12.50 5.61
N GLY A 105 -9.01 -11.91 5.29
CA GLY A 105 -8.34 -12.07 4.00
C GLY A 105 -8.78 -11.06 2.93
N THR A 106 -9.84 -10.28 3.15
CA THR A 106 -10.21 -9.19 2.22
C THR A 106 -9.10 -8.14 2.19
N ARG A 107 -8.69 -7.70 1.00
CA ARG A 107 -7.74 -6.60 0.85
C ARG A 107 -8.47 -5.28 0.74
N LEU A 108 -8.10 -4.31 1.57
CA LEU A 108 -8.47 -2.91 1.47
C LEU A 108 -7.35 -2.16 0.75
N CYS A 109 -7.68 -1.46 -0.32
CA CYS A 109 -6.74 -0.66 -1.11
C CYS A 109 -7.25 0.77 -1.23
N ALA A 110 -6.34 1.73 -1.35
CA ALA A 110 -6.70 3.06 -1.83
C ALA A 110 -5.75 3.53 -2.91
N GLU A 111 -6.31 4.08 -3.98
CA GLU A 111 -5.57 4.65 -5.08
C GLU A 111 -5.67 6.17 -5.04
N GLY A 112 -4.54 6.86 -5.07
CA GLY A 112 -4.49 8.32 -5.14
C GLY A 112 -4.24 8.80 -6.57
N PHE A 113 -4.93 9.87 -6.97
CA PHE A 113 -4.79 10.49 -8.29
C PHE A 113 -4.39 11.96 -8.16
N ARG A 114 -3.37 12.38 -8.90
CA ARG A 114 -3.02 13.79 -9.12
C ARG A 114 -3.33 14.13 -10.58
N GLY A 115 -4.38 14.92 -10.81
CA GLY A 115 -5.00 15.00 -12.13
C GLY A 115 -5.54 13.63 -12.53
N ASP A 116 -5.16 13.18 -13.73
CA ASP A 116 -5.54 11.85 -14.25
C ASP A 116 -4.49 10.76 -13.95
N ALA A 117 -3.34 11.12 -13.38
CA ALA A 117 -2.28 10.18 -13.08
C ALA A 117 -2.48 9.50 -11.72
N SER A 118 -2.44 8.16 -11.70
CA SER A 118 -2.32 7.39 -10.46
C SER A 118 -0.93 7.56 -9.86
N VAL A 119 -0.86 7.83 -8.56
CA VAL A 119 0.41 8.17 -7.87
C VAL A 119 0.76 7.23 -6.73
N GLY A 120 -0.14 6.29 -6.44
CA GLY A 120 0.10 5.26 -5.44
C GLY A 120 -1.14 4.43 -5.14
N LEU A 121 -0.90 3.17 -4.80
CA LEU A 121 -1.91 2.17 -4.40
C LEU A 121 -1.44 1.35 -3.19
N PRO A 122 -1.45 1.88 -1.94
CA PRO A 122 -1.29 1.02 -0.76
C PRO A 122 -2.47 0.05 -0.64
N CYS A 123 -2.17 -1.17 -0.19
CA CYS A 123 -3.15 -2.19 0.13
C CYS A 123 -2.78 -2.89 1.44
N VAL A 124 -3.78 -3.23 2.24
CA VAL A 124 -3.64 -4.03 3.47
C VAL A 124 -4.65 -5.17 3.46
N THR A 125 -4.29 -6.31 4.06
CA THR A 125 -5.19 -7.44 4.28
C THR A 125 -5.87 -7.31 5.64
N ILE A 126 -7.20 -7.40 5.67
CA ILE A 126 -8.00 -7.44 6.90
C ILE A 126 -7.83 -8.81 7.55
N THR A 127 -7.33 -8.88 8.78
CA THR A 127 -6.89 -10.14 9.40
C THR A 127 -7.83 -10.73 10.44
N GLY A 128 -8.84 -9.99 10.88
CA GLY A 128 -9.91 -10.49 11.77
C GLY A 128 -9.54 -10.53 13.24
#